data_AF-A0A8J8GCG1-F1
#
_entry.id   AF-A0A8J8GCG1-F1
#
_cell.length_a   1.000
_cell.length_b   1.000
_cell.length_c   1.000
_cell.angle_alpha   90.00
_cell.angle_beta   90.00
_cell.angle_gamma   90.00
#
_symmetry.space_group_name_H-M   'P 1'
#
loop_
_entity.id
_entity.type
_entity.pdbx_description
1 polymer ?
#
loop_
_entity_poly.entity_id
_entity_poly.type
_entity_poly.pdbx_seq_one_letter_code
_entity_poly.pdbx_strand_id
1 'polypeptide(L)' 'MTITINPKDEQESEKVKAYLVTNEVEFVENEFENDWWDEIADAEKLSIERGLEDSREGKTKPHSEARKVYGKYL' A
#
# COMPACT_ATOMS: atom_id res chain seq x y z
N MET A 1 0.02 4.16 -21.60
CA MET A 1 -0.40 4.72 -20.29
C MET A 1 -1.07 3.59 -19.55
N THR A 2 -0.62 3.25 -18.35
CA THR A 2 -1.20 2.18 -17.53
C THR A 2 -2.06 2.79 -16.44
N ILE A 3 -3.20 2.16 -16.15
CA ILE A 3 -4.12 2.56 -15.09
C ILE A 3 -4.27 1.37 -14.16
N THR A 4 -4.19 1.62 -12.85
CA THR A 4 -4.38 0.60 -11.82
C THR A 4 -5.78 0.75 -11.23
N ILE A 5 -6.53 -0.35 -11.18
CA ILE A 5 -7.89 -0.40 -10.65
C ILE A 5 -7.89 -1.37 -9.47
N ASN A 6 -8.36 -0.92 -8.31
CA ASN A 6 -8.49 -1.73 -7.10
C ASN A 6 -9.99 -1.89 -6.78
N PRO A 7 -10.64 -2.99 -7.21
CA PRO A 7 -12.04 -3.26 -6.89
C PRO A 7 -12.23 -3.43 -5.38
N LYS A 8 -13.41 -3.06 -4.86
CA LYS A 8 -13.74 -3.18 -3.44
C LYS A 8 -14.07 -4.60 -3.01
N ASP A 9 -14.60 -5.40 -3.94
CA ASP A 9 -15.00 -6.78 -3.73
C ASP A 9 -14.94 -7.60 -5.02
N GLU A 10 -15.15 -8.91 -4.89
CA GLU A 10 -15.12 -9.88 -5.98
C GLU A 10 -16.18 -9.58 -7.06
N GLN A 11 -17.38 -9.12 -6.67
CA GLN A 11 -18.43 -8.81 -7.65
C GLN A 11 -18.10 -7.58 -8.49
N GLU A 12 -17.45 -6.58 -7.90
CA GLU A 12 -16.95 -5.40 -8.62
C GLU A 12 -15.79 -5.79 -9.55
N SER A 13 -14.89 -6.66 -9.08
CA SER A 13 -13.78 -7.18 -9.90
C SER A 13 -14.28 -7.86 -11.18
N GLU A 14 -15.26 -8.76 -11.07
CA GLU A 14 -15.84 -9.46 -12.22
C GLU A 14 -16.53 -8.51 -13.21
N LYS A 15 -17.20 -7.46 -12.72
CA LYS A 15 -17.79 -6.43 -13.60
C LYS A 15 -16.72 -5.64 -14.34
N VAL A 16 -15.63 -5.29 -13.67
CA VAL A 16 -14.50 -4.59 -14.28
C VAL A 16 -13.86 -5.46 -15.36
N LYS A 17 -13.57 -6.73 -15.07
CA LYS A 17 -13.04 -7.69 -16.05
C LYS A 17 -13.94 -7.81 -17.26
N ALA A 18 -15.25 -8.00 -17.07
CA ALA A 18 -16.22 -8.09 -18.16
C ALA A 18 -16.21 -6.82 -19.03
N TYR A 19 -16.15 -5.64 -18.43
CA TYR A 19 -16.07 -4.38 -19.17
C TYR A 19 -14.76 -4.26 -19.98
N LEU A 20 -13.62 -4.62 -19.39
CA LEU A 20 -12.31 -4.56 -20.06
C LEU A 20 -12.25 -5.50 -21.26
N VAL A 21 -12.71 -6.74 -21.09
CA VAL A 21 -12.83 -7.72 -22.19
C VAL A 21 -13.76 -7.20 -23.29
N THR A 22 -14.91 -6.63 -22.92
CA THR A 22 -15.89 -6.10 -23.89
C THR A 22 -15.31 -4.96 -24.74
N ASN A 23 -14.39 -4.17 -24.19
CA ASN A 23 -13.76 -3.06 -24.89
C ASN A 23 -12.37 -3.42 -25.46
N GLU A 24 -12.03 -4.72 -25.52
CA GLU A 24 -10.76 -5.23 -26.04
C GLU A 24 -9.53 -4.58 -25.38
N VAL A 25 -9.64 -4.26 -24.08
CA VAL A 25 -8.56 -3.68 -23.29
C VAL A 25 -7.72 -4.81 -22.69
N GLU A 26 -6.41 -4.82 -22.99
CA GLU A 26 -5.47 -5.71 -22.31
C GLU A 26 -5.28 -5.30 -20.85
N PHE A 27 -5.32 -6.29 -19.95
CA PHE A 27 -5.12 -6.08 -18.52
C PHE A 27 -4.32 -7.23 -17.92
N VAL A 28 -3.72 -6.97 -16.76
CA VAL A 28 -3.02 -7.97 -15.94
C VAL A 28 -3.72 -8.02 -14.59
N GLU A 29 -4.10 -9.22 -14.17
CA GLU A 29 -4.58 -9.44 -12.81
C GLU A 29 -3.37 -9.55 -11.87
N ASN A 30 -3.34 -8.70 -10.84
CA ASN A 30 -2.43 -8.89 -9.71
C ASN A 30 -3.20 -9.69 -8.65
N GLU A 31 -3.12 -11.01 -8.75
CA GLU A 31 -3.56 -11.90 -7.68
C GLU A 31 -2.51 -11.85 -6.55
N PHE A 32 -2.62 -10.87 -5.66
CA PHE A 32 -2.02 -11.04 -4.34
C PHE A 32 -2.89 -12.06 -3.61
N GLU A 33 -2.48 -13.33 -3.58
CA GLU A 33 -3.22 -14.41 -2.90
C GLU A 33 -3.50 -14.07 -1.43
N ASN A 34 -2.67 -13.24 -0.80
CA ASN A 34 -2.91 -12.62 0.50
C ASN A 34 -2.45 -11.16 0.47
N ASP A 35 -3.15 -10.27 1.19
CA ASP A 35 -2.62 -8.93 1.47
C ASP A 35 -1.36 -9.11 2.33
N TRP A 36 -0.27 -8.39 2.03
CA TRP A 36 0.94 -8.42 2.85
C TRP A 36 0.64 -8.05 4.30
N TRP A 37 -0.43 -7.26 4.53
CA TRP A 37 -0.93 -6.94 5.86
C TRP A 37 -1.30 -8.20 6.64
N ASP A 38 -1.86 -9.22 6.00
CA ASP A 38 -2.25 -10.48 6.67
C ASP A 38 -1.05 -11.40 6.94
N GLU A 39 0.09 -11.16 6.29
CA GLU A 39 1.31 -11.96 6.43
C GLU A 39 2.22 -11.52 7.58
N ILE A 40 2.10 -10.28 8.06
CA ILE A 40 2.92 -9.74 9.13
C ILE A 40 2.35 -10.02 10.53
N ALA A 41 3.23 -10.15 11.51
CA ALA A 41 2.84 -10.43 12.89
C ALA A 41 2.08 -9.25 13.53
N ASP A 42 1.22 -9.54 14.52
CA ASP A 42 0.46 -8.49 15.23
C ASP A 42 1.36 -7.43 15.88
N ALA A 43 2.57 -7.80 16.31
CA ALA A 43 3.54 -6.85 16.84
C ALA A 43 4.03 -5.85 15.77
N GLU A 44 4.16 -6.30 14.53
CA GLU A 44 4.54 -5.46 13.39
C GLU A 44 3.38 -4.55 13.01
N LYS A 45 2.15 -5.08 12.94
CA LYS A 45 0.92 -4.30 12.73
C LYS A 45 0.79 -3.18 13.76
N LEU A 46 0.95 -3.51 15.05
CA LEU A 46 0.88 -2.53 16.14
C LEU A 46 1.98 -1.45 16.02
N SER A 47 3.19 -1.85 15.62
CA SER A 47 4.28 -0.89 15.40
C SER A 47 3.98 0.07 14.24
N ILE A 48 3.37 -0.44 13.16
CA ILE A 48 2.94 0.37 12.02
C ILE A 48 1.83 1.34 12.43
N GLU A 49 0.80 0.86 13.13
CA GLU A 49 -0.30 1.70 13.64
C GLU A 49 0.22 2.83 14.53
N ARG A 50 1.14 2.54 15.45
CA ARG A 50 1.79 3.56 16.27
C ARG A 50 2.53 4.59 15.43
N GLY A 51 3.27 4.16 14.41
CA GLY A 51 3.99 5.06 13.51
C GLY A 51 3.05 5.97 12.71
N LEU A 52 1.90 5.45 12.27
CA LEU A 52 0.86 6.23 11.61
C LEU A 52 0.26 7.27 12.56
N GLU A 53 0.01 6.90 13.81
CA GLU A 53 -0.53 7.83 14.81
C GLU A 53 0.47 8.94 15.16
N ASP A 54 1.74 8.59 15.41
CA ASP A 54 2.80 9.57 15.63
C ASP A 54 2.91 10.54 14.43
N SER A 55 2.70 10.05 13.21
CA SER A 55 2.67 10.90 12.01
C SER A 55 1.48 11.86 12.00
N ARG A 56 0.28 11.39 12.36
CA ARG A 56 -0.94 12.23 12.42
C ARG A 56 -0.84 13.31 13.50
N GLU A 57 -0.26 12.96 14.64
CA GLU A 57 -0.05 13.87 15.77
C GLU A 57 1.17 14.81 15.58
N GLY A 58 1.90 14.69 14.46
CA GLY A 58 3.07 15.53 14.18
C GLY A 58 4.28 15.21 15.05
N LYS A 59 4.34 14.04 15.68
CA LYS A 59 5.47 13.52 16.47
C LYS A 59 6.62 13.01 15.59
N THR A 60 6.75 13.54 14.38
CA THR A 60 7.83 13.21 13.45
C THR A 60 9.01 14.15 13.62
N LYS A 61 10.19 13.72 13.17
CA LYS A 61 11.40 14.54 13.19
C LYS A 61 11.75 15.03 11.79
N PRO A 62 12.20 16.27 11.63
CA PRO A 62 12.60 16.79 10.34
C PRO A 62 13.84 16.04 9.82
N HIS A 63 13.97 15.94 8.50
CA HIS A 63 15.11 15.30 7.83
C HIS A 63 16.48 15.85 8.32
N SER A 64 16.55 17.15 8.63
CA SER A 64 17.78 17.78 9.15
C SER A 64 18.21 17.23 10.51
N GLU A 65 17.27 16.80 11.37
CA GLU A 65 17.56 16.16 12.66
C GLU A 65 18.04 14.72 12.44
N ALA A 66 17.37 13.96 11.56
CA ALA A 66 17.80 12.60 11.20
C ALA A 66 19.22 12.59 10.60
N ARG A 67 19.55 13.56 9.74
CA ARG A 67 20.88 13.68 9.11
C ARG A 67 21.99 13.97 10.13
N LYS A 68 21.72 14.66 11.24
CA LYS A 68 22.71 14.86 12.31
C LYS A 68 23.10 13.56 13.00
N VAL A 69 22.14 12.64 13.16
CA VAL A 69 22.35 11.36 13.86
C VAL A 69 22.95 10.31 12.92
N TYR A 70 22.38 10.18 11.71
CA TYR A 70 22.69 9.08 10.80
C TYR A 70 23.57 9.48 9.62
N GLY A 71 23.82 10.77 9.39
CA GLY A 71 24.56 11.26 8.24
C GLY A 71 26.02 10.80 8.15
N LYS A 72 26.59 10.19 9.20
CA LYS A 72 27.90 9.52 9.14
C LYS A 72 27.91 8.21 8.37
N TYR A 73 26.74 7.66 8.03
CA TYR A 73 26.57 6.37 7.33
C TYR A 73 25.92 6.52 5.94
N LEU A 74 25.62 7.76 5.54
CA LEU A 74 25.03 8.12 4.25
C LEU A 74 26.09 8.86 3.41
#